data_AF-A0AAW0JP26-F1
#
_entry.id   AF-A0AAW0JP26-F1
#
_cell.length_a   1.000
_cell.length_b   1.000
_cell.length_c   1.000
_cell.angle_alpha   90.00
_cell.angle_beta   90.00
_cell.angle_gamma   90.00
#
_symmetry.space_group_name_H-M   'P 1'
#
loop_
_entity.id
_entity.type
_entity.pdbx_description
1 polymer ?
#
loop_
_entity_poly.entity_id
_entity_poly.type
_entity_poly.pdbx_seq_one_letter_code
_entity_poly.pdbx_strand_id
1 'polypeptide(L)'
;MAQSKPIPTVPSFRRSLLNPRRPGSIHPSLSDIGIYYIKADQLNLLQSLATTTNGCRRTKLESFCAFLWKMVAKHAILNNVDKKVTKMGIVVDGRTRLSDGDRDKASLMGSYFGNVPSIPYGGKEVNEIDENPLRYVMPMPSPSCNGDWVVYVHLLKGQVELIETEAAHLFRPLTFDYLQHSNKE
;
A
#
# COMPACT_ATOMS: atom_id res chain seq x y z
N MET A 1 15.47 23.61 38.72
CA MET A 1 16.47 22.76 38.03
C MET A 1 15.81 21.44 37.70
N ALA A 2 15.69 21.08 36.41
CA ALA A 2 15.12 19.80 36.00
C ALA A 2 16.17 18.69 36.13
N GLN A 3 15.90 17.67 36.95
CA GLN A 3 16.79 16.52 37.07
C GLN A 3 16.52 15.51 35.95
N SER A 4 17.57 15.13 35.21
CA SER A 4 17.50 14.06 34.21
C SER A 4 17.45 12.70 34.91
N LYS A 5 16.40 11.93 34.64
CA LYS A 5 16.33 10.52 35.06
C LYS A 5 17.28 9.69 34.17
N PRO A 6 18.01 8.72 34.73
CA PRO A 6 18.84 7.82 33.93
C PRO A 6 17.95 7.01 32.97
N ILE A 7 18.40 6.91 31.71
CA ILE A 7 17.68 6.19 30.66
C ILE A 7 17.75 4.69 31.02
N PRO A 8 16.62 4.02 31.34
CA PRO A 8 16.65 2.69 31.93
C PRO A 8 17.10 1.59 30.96
N THR A 9 17.10 1.86 29.65
CA THR A 9 17.47 0.89 28.61
C THR A 9 17.99 1.61 27.36
N VAL A 10 19.15 1.18 26.85
CA VAL A 10 19.67 1.63 25.55
C VAL A 10 18.65 1.27 24.46
N PRO A 11 18.23 2.21 23.60
CA PRO A 11 17.27 1.92 22.54
C PRO A 11 17.87 0.89 21.57
N SER A 12 17.31 -0.32 21.55
CA SER A 12 17.60 -1.30 20.51
C SER A 12 16.92 -0.90 19.20
N PHE A 13 17.69 -0.65 18.15
CA PHE A 13 17.15 -0.39 16.81
C PHE A 13 16.65 -1.64 16.08
N ARG A 14 16.81 -2.84 16.65
CA ARG A 14 16.19 -4.06 16.12
C ARG A 14 14.69 -4.08 16.42
N ARG A 15 13.88 -3.60 15.49
CA ARG A 15 12.42 -3.83 15.48
C ARG A 15 12.18 -5.29 15.12
N SER A 16 11.97 -6.15 16.12
CA SER A 16 11.34 -7.45 15.88
C SER A 16 9.85 -7.20 15.64
N LEU A 17 9.34 -7.54 14.45
CA LEU A 17 7.90 -7.54 14.18
C LEU A 17 7.14 -8.53 15.06
N LEU A 18 7.83 -9.59 15.51
CA LEU A 18 7.25 -10.70 16.27
C LEU A 18 7.34 -10.50 17.79
N ASN A 19 8.15 -9.54 18.27
CA ASN A 19 8.31 -9.22 19.70
C ASN A 19 8.26 -7.70 19.93
N PRO A 20 7.06 -7.10 19.98
CA PRO A 20 6.93 -5.68 20.24
C PRO A 20 7.33 -5.32 21.69
N ARG A 21 8.06 -4.21 21.87
CA ARG A 21 8.58 -3.74 23.18
C ARG A 21 7.50 -3.38 24.21
N ARG A 22 6.26 -3.19 23.76
CA ARG A 22 5.07 -3.12 24.59
C ARG A 22 4.07 -4.08 23.96
N PRO A 23 3.38 -4.94 24.73
CA PRO A 23 2.22 -5.63 24.20
C PRO A 23 1.31 -4.58 23.57
N GLY A 24 1.07 -4.69 22.26
CA GLY A 24 0.20 -3.76 21.58
C GLY A 24 -1.19 -3.89 22.19
N SER A 25 -1.71 -2.81 22.79
CA SER A 25 -3.14 -2.72 23.03
C SER A 25 -3.80 -2.53 21.68
N ILE A 26 -4.14 -3.65 21.04
CA ILE A 26 -4.87 -3.67 19.77
C ILE A 26 -6.26 -3.14 20.09
N HIS A 27 -6.57 -1.92 19.64
CA HIS A 27 -7.91 -1.36 19.75
C HIS A 27 -8.91 -2.34 19.11
N PRO A 28 -10.12 -2.56 19.64
CA PRO A 28 -11.07 -3.55 19.11
C PRO A 28 -11.37 -3.40 17.62
N SER A 29 -11.25 -2.19 17.05
CA SER A 29 -11.38 -1.96 15.59
C SER A 29 -10.26 -2.57 14.74
N LEU A 30 -9.20 -3.08 15.36
CA LEU A 30 -8.08 -3.80 14.72
C LEU A 30 -8.26 -5.33 14.84
N SER A 31 -9.41 -5.83 15.32
CA SER A 31 -9.77 -7.25 15.24
C SER A 31 -9.85 -7.76 13.80
N ASP A 32 -10.03 -6.84 12.84
CA ASP A 32 -10.31 -7.15 11.44
C ASP A 32 -9.06 -6.91 10.56
N ILE A 33 -7.85 -6.97 11.12
CA ILE A 33 -6.62 -6.93 10.32
C ILE A 33 -6.46 -8.27 9.59
N GLY A 34 -6.75 -8.28 8.29
CA GLY A 34 -6.41 -9.36 7.38
C GLY A 34 -5.05 -9.14 6.74
N ILE A 35 -4.18 -10.15 6.74
CA ILE A 35 -2.96 -10.17 5.93
C ILE A 35 -3.25 -11.02 4.70
N TYR A 36 -3.00 -10.48 3.52
CA TYR A 36 -3.17 -11.17 2.25
C TYR A 36 -1.85 -11.18 1.50
N TYR A 37 -1.59 -12.26 0.78
CA TYR A 37 -0.52 -12.32 -0.20
C TYR A 37 -1.11 -12.44 -1.60
N ILE A 38 -0.38 -11.89 -2.56
CA ILE A 38 -0.75 -11.90 -3.98
C ILE A 38 0.38 -12.60 -4.72
N LYS A 39 0.03 -13.61 -5.52
CA LYS A 39 1.05 -14.32 -6.30
C LYS A 39 1.63 -13.44 -7.41
N ALA A 40 2.91 -13.66 -7.72
CA ALA A 40 3.64 -12.84 -8.68
C ALA A 40 3.04 -12.89 -10.10
N ASP A 41 2.52 -14.05 -10.53
CA ASP A 41 1.84 -14.24 -11.81
C ASP A 41 0.58 -13.37 -11.92
N GLN A 42 -0.24 -13.32 -10.87
CA GLN A 42 -1.43 -12.48 -10.83
C GLN A 42 -1.07 -10.99 -10.87
N LEU A 43 -0.01 -10.60 -10.16
CA LEU A 43 0.47 -9.23 -10.17
C LEU A 43 1.07 -8.83 -11.54
N ASN A 44 1.75 -9.76 -12.22
CA ASN A 44 2.24 -9.56 -13.58
C ASN A 44 1.07 -9.41 -14.58
N LEU A 45 0.00 -10.19 -14.41
CA LEU A 45 -1.23 -10.04 -15.20
C LEU A 45 -1.84 -8.64 -15.01
N LEU A 46 -2.00 -8.17 -13.76
CA LEU A 46 -2.46 -6.80 -13.51
C LEU A 46 -1.56 -5.75 -14.18
N GLN A 47 -0.24 -5.93 -14.11
CA GLN A 47 0.71 -5.03 -14.77
C GLN A 47 0.53 -5.01 -16.29
N SER A 48 0.31 -6.16 -16.93
CA SER A 48 0.03 -6.23 -18.37
C SER A 48 -1.28 -5.54 -18.75
N LEU A 49 -2.34 -5.65 -17.94
CA LEU A 49 -3.64 -5.02 -18.18
C LEU A 49 -3.60 -3.49 -18.00
N ALA A 50 -2.71 -3.00 -17.14
CA ALA A 50 -2.54 -1.58 -16.85
C ALA A 50 -1.56 -0.89 -17.82
N THR A 51 -0.69 -1.64 -18.49
CA THR A 51 0.34 -1.08 -19.38
C THR A 51 -0.26 -0.78 -20.77
N THR A 52 -0.03 0.44 -21.27
CA THR A 52 -0.41 0.83 -22.64
C THR A 52 0.68 0.44 -23.64
N THR A 53 0.29 0.14 -24.88
CA THR A 53 1.22 -0.24 -25.97
C THR A 53 2.13 0.89 -26.46
N ASN A 54 1.82 2.16 -26.14
CA ASN A 54 2.50 3.33 -26.68
C ASN A 54 3.27 4.17 -25.62
N GLY A 55 3.61 3.61 -24.45
CA GLY A 55 4.25 4.41 -23.39
C GLY A 55 4.82 3.64 -22.19
N CYS A 56 5.30 4.40 -21.19
CA CYS A 56 6.04 3.94 -20.01
C CYS A 56 5.34 2.77 -19.28
N ARG A 57 6.09 1.68 -19.05
CA ARG A 57 5.61 0.48 -18.35
C ARG A 57 5.18 0.83 -16.93
N ARG A 58 3.94 0.48 -16.57
CA ARG A 58 3.41 0.67 -15.21
C ARG A 58 4.19 -0.16 -14.20
N THR A 59 4.38 0.34 -12.99
CA THR A 59 4.96 -0.47 -11.90
C THR A 59 3.93 -1.47 -11.39
N LYS A 60 4.38 -2.56 -10.76
CA LYS A 60 3.45 -3.54 -10.16
C LYS A 60 2.57 -2.89 -9.09
N LEU A 61 3.14 -1.97 -8.31
CA LEU A 61 2.43 -1.21 -7.28
C LEU A 61 1.36 -0.29 -7.91
N GLU A 62 1.69 0.42 -9.01
CA GLU A 62 0.69 1.23 -9.74
C GLU A 62 -0.49 0.39 -10.21
N SER A 63 -0.20 -0.75 -10.84
CA SER A 63 -1.25 -1.62 -11.37
C SER A 63 -2.11 -2.20 -10.26
N PHE A 64 -1.50 -2.55 -9.12
CA PHE A 64 -2.22 -3.01 -7.94
C PHE A 64 -3.08 -1.90 -7.29
N CYS A 65 -2.54 -0.70 -7.11
CA CYS A 65 -3.28 0.42 -6.55
C CYS A 65 -4.43 0.86 -7.48
N ALA A 66 -4.24 0.82 -8.80
CA ALA A 66 -5.31 1.05 -9.77
C ALA A 66 -6.44 0.03 -9.61
N PHE A 67 -6.09 -1.25 -9.42
CA PHE A 67 -7.05 -2.32 -9.21
C PHE A 67 -7.84 -2.12 -7.91
N LEU A 68 -7.16 -1.83 -6.81
CA LEU A 68 -7.80 -1.54 -5.53
C LEU A 68 -8.76 -0.35 -5.62
N TRP A 69 -8.34 0.71 -6.31
CA TRP A 69 -9.20 1.88 -6.51
C TRP A 69 -10.47 1.52 -7.30
N LYS A 70 -10.35 0.64 -8.30
CA LYS A 70 -11.51 0.15 -9.05
C LYS A 70 -12.46 -0.68 -8.18
N MET A 71 -11.95 -1.56 -7.32
CA MET A 71 -12.77 -2.30 -6.34
C MET A 71 -13.50 -1.36 -5.38
N VAL A 72 -12.83 -0.33 -4.88
CA VAL A 72 -13.43 0.69 -4.01
C VAL A 72 -14.50 1.50 -4.75
N ALA A 73 -14.28 1.87 -6.01
CA ALA A 73 -15.26 2.56 -6.84
C ALA A 73 -16.50 1.70 -7.10
N LYS A 74 -16.29 0.42 -7.44
CA LYS A 74 -17.38 -0.54 -7.65
C LYS A 74 -18.23 -0.73 -6.39
N HIS A 75 -17.60 -0.84 -5.22
CA HIS A 75 -18.33 -0.88 -3.95
C HIS A 75 -19.20 0.37 -3.73
N ALA A 76 -18.69 1.56 -4.06
CA ALA A 76 -19.45 2.80 -3.93
C ALA A 76 -20.68 2.84 -4.86
N ILE A 77 -20.56 2.31 -6.08
CA ILE A 77 -21.67 2.18 -7.05
C ILE A 77 -22.74 1.23 -6.50
N LEU A 78 -22.35 0.04 -6.04
CA LEU A 78 -23.29 -0.97 -5.52
C LEU A 78 -24.10 -0.49 -4.31
N ASN A 79 -23.52 0.39 -3.49
CA ASN A 79 -24.17 0.89 -2.28
C ASN A 79 -24.90 2.23 -2.48
N ASN A 80 -25.06 2.72 -3.71
CA ASN A 80 -25.73 3.99 -4.04
C ASN A 80 -25.22 5.16 -3.17
N VAL A 81 -23.90 5.25 -2.95
CA VAL A 81 -23.34 6.32 -2.13
C VAL A 81 -23.52 7.66 -2.86
N ASP A 82 -24.13 8.64 -2.19
CA ASP A 82 -24.41 9.99 -2.74
C ASP A 82 -23.18 10.67 -3.37
N LYS A 83 -21.98 10.29 -2.91
CA LYS A 83 -20.71 10.75 -3.44
C LYS A 83 -20.29 9.91 -4.64
N LYS A 84 -20.46 10.51 -5.82
CA LYS A 84 -19.96 9.99 -7.09
C LYS A 84 -18.44 10.05 -7.25
N VAL A 85 -17.66 10.55 -6.28
CA VAL A 85 -16.19 10.71 -6.43
C VAL A 85 -15.44 9.89 -5.39
N THR A 86 -14.48 9.09 -5.84
CA THR A 86 -13.53 8.38 -4.96
C THR A 86 -12.13 8.98 -5.10
N LYS A 87 -11.35 8.91 -4.01
CA LYS A 87 -9.99 9.42 -3.95
C LYS A 87 -9.04 8.31 -3.53
N MET A 88 -7.88 8.27 -4.17
CA MET A 88 -6.81 7.32 -3.84
C MET A 88 -5.51 8.10 -3.68
N GLY A 89 -4.84 7.88 -2.56
CA GLY A 89 -3.52 8.44 -2.27
C GLY A 89 -2.55 7.34 -1.89
N ILE A 90 -1.31 7.45 -2.34
CA ILE A 90 -0.23 6.51 -1.99
C ILE A 90 0.80 7.28 -1.19
N VAL A 91 1.19 6.76 -0.03
CA VAL A 91 2.31 7.33 0.73
C VAL A 91 3.62 6.93 0.05
N VAL A 92 4.43 7.92 -0.34
CA VAL A 92 5.73 7.71 -1.00
C VAL A 92 6.84 8.47 -0.27
N ASP A 93 8.07 7.99 -0.41
CA ASP A 93 9.25 8.70 0.09
C ASP A 93 9.52 9.95 -0.75
N GLY A 94 9.39 11.12 -0.13
CA GLY A 94 9.57 12.42 -0.78
C GLY A 94 11.04 12.81 -1.01
N ARG A 95 12.01 12.08 -0.45
CA ARG A 95 13.45 12.40 -0.56
C ARG A 95 13.94 12.54 -1.99
N THR A 96 13.55 11.61 -2.86
CA THR A 96 13.94 11.64 -4.27
C THR A 96 13.43 12.91 -4.96
N ARG A 97 12.20 13.34 -4.63
CA ARG A 97 11.61 14.58 -5.16
C ARG A 97 12.28 15.83 -4.61
N LEU A 98 12.60 15.87 -3.31
CA LEU A 98 13.31 17.00 -2.70
C LEU A 98 14.76 17.15 -3.20
N SER A 99 15.33 16.07 -3.71
CA SER A 99 16.67 16.09 -4.29
C SER A 99 16.71 16.77 -5.67
N ASP A 100 15.56 16.90 -6.34
CA ASP A 100 15.43 17.59 -7.64
C ASP A 100 16.43 17.12 -8.72
N GLY A 101 16.77 15.83 -8.71
CA GLY A 101 17.75 15.23 -9.63
C GLY A 101 19.22 15.57 -9.33
N ASP A 102 19.48 16.42 -8.34
CA ASP A 102 20.83 16.76 -7.88
C ASP A 102 21.42 15.59 -7.06
N ARG A 103 22.60 15.11 -7.47
CA ARG A 103 23.27 13.95 -6.86
C ARG A 103 23.74 14.23 -5.43
N ASP A 104 24.20 15.44 -5.15
CA ASP A 104 24.72 15.81 -3.83
C ASP A 104 23.57 15.97 -2.84
N LYS A 105 22.45 16.58 -3.28
CA LYS A 105 21.21 16.62 -2.50
C LYS A 105 20.62 15.23 -2.29
N ALA A 106 20.68 14.35 -3.29
CA ALA A 106 20.21 12.96 -3.17
C ALA A 106 21.01 12.19 -2.12
N SER A 107 22.34 12.34 -2.10
CA SER A 107 23.20 11.75 -1.08
C SER A 107 22.86 12.28 0.32
N LEU A 108 22.72 13.61 0.46
CA LEU A 108 22.34 14.24 1.72
C LEU A 108 20.96 13.75 2.21
N MET A 109 19.96 13.73 1.32
CA MET A 109 18.60 13.26 1.64
C MET A 109 18.56 11.76 1.94
N GLY A 110 19.41 10.95 1.30
CA GLY A 110 19.55 9.52 1.60
C GLY A 110 20.01 9.27 3.04
N SER A 111 20.80 10.19 3.62
CA SER A 111 21.23 10.13 5.03
C SER A 111 20.27 10.79 6.03
N TYR A 112 19.23 11.50 5.54
CA TYR A 112 18.31 12.23 6.40
C TYR A 112 17.41 11.29 7.22
N PHE A 113 17.56 11.33 8.54
CA PHE A 113 16.86 10.43 9.48
C PHE A 113 15.38 10.81 9.74
N GLY A 114 14.97 12.03 9.40
CA GLY A 114 13.61 12.51 9.68
C GLY A 114 12.54 11.90 8.76
N ASN A 115 11.28 12.23 9.05
CA ASN A 115 10.16 11.79 8.22
C ASN A 115 10.03 12.68 6.98
N VAL A 116 10.01 12.06 5.79
CA VAL A 116 9.72 12.75 4.52
C VAL A 116 8.59 12.04 3.75
N PRO A 117 7.43 11.77 4.37
CA PRO A 117 6.30 11.19 3.65
C PRO A 117 5.68 12.25 2.75
N SER A 118 5.36 11.85 1.52
CA SER A 118 4.49 12.64 0.65
C SER A 118 3.33 11.76 0.17
N ILE A 119 2.15 12.35 -0.02
CA ILE A 119 0.95 11.60 -0.44
C ILE A 119 0.49 12.16 -1.78
N PRO A 120 1.06 11.71 -2.91
CA PRO A 120 0.41 11.88 -4.20
C PRO A 120 -1.00 11.28 -4.14
N TYR A 121 -2.01 12.08 -4.46
CA TYR A 121 -3.41 11.64 -4.47
C TYR A 121 -4.12 12.09 -5.75
N GLY A 122 -5.09 11.29 -6.18
CA GLY A 122 -6.01 11.60 -7.27
C GLY A 122 -7.45 11.41 -6.82
N GLY A 123 -8.38 12.10 -7.48
CA GLY A 123 -9.82 11.92 -7.30
C GLY A 123 -10.51 11.83 -8.66
N LYS A 124 -11.44 10.88 -8.80
CA LYS A 124 -12.19 10.65 -10.05
C LYS A 124 -13.62 10.19 -9.75
N GLU A 125 -14.49 10.37 -10.73
CA GLU A 125 -15.86 9.87 -10.63
C GLU A 125 -15.87 8.34 -10.62
N VAL A 126 -16.77 7.73 -9.84
CA VAL A 126 -16.91 6.27 -9.71
C VAL A 126 -17.26 5.63 -11.04
N ASN A 127 -18.16 6.23 -11.82
CA ASN A 127 -18.56 5.73 -13.14
C ASN A 127 -17.38 5.80 -14.12
N GLU A 128 -16.63 6.90 -14.10
CA GLU A 128 -15.43 7.06 -14.92
C GLU A 128 -14.37 6.00 -14.61
N ILE A 129 -14.20 5.61 -13.34
CA ILE A 129 -13.27 4.54 -12.95
C ILE A 129 -13.79 3.16 -13.35
N ASP A 130 -15.08 2.90 -13.18
CA ASP A 130 -15.68 1.58 -13.42
C ASP A 130 -15.74 1.23 -14.91
N GLU A 131 -16.22 2.17 -15.73
CA GLU A 131 -16.38 2.00 -17.18
C GLU A 131 -15.04 1.90 -17.90
N ASN A 132 -14.01 2.58 -17.40
CA ASN A 132 -12.71 2.61 -18.05
C ASN A 132 -11.80 1.43 -17.66
N PRO A 133 -10.96 0.94 -18.58
CA PRO A 133 -10.04 -0.16 -18.31
C PRO A 133 -8.94 0.22 -17.29
N LEU A 134 -8.27 -0.78 -16.71
CA LEU A 134 -7.26 -0.58 -15.67
C LEU A 134 -6.14 0.40 -16.09
N ARG A 135 -5.75 0.38 -17.37
CA ARG A 135 -4.77 1.31 -17.97
C ARG A 135 -5.14 2.79 -17.88
N TYR A 136 -6.43 3.11 -17.70
CA TYR A 136 -6.95 4.46 -17.56
C TYR A 136 -6.95 4.93 -16.09
N VAL A 137 -7.07 3.99 -15.16
CA VAL A 137 -7.09 4.26 -13.72
C VAL A 137 -5.67 4.54 -13.28
N MET A 138 -5.39 5.82 -13.07
CA MET A 138 -4.06 6.34 -12.82
C MET A 138 -3.90 6.69 -11.34
N PRO A 139 -3.33 5.81 -10.50
CA PRO A 139 -2.71 6.30 -9.28
C PRO A 139 -1.57 7.24 -9.70
N MET A 140 -1.46 8.36 -9.00
CA MET A 140 -0.38 9.32 -9.19
C MET A 140 0.99 8.62 -9.11
N PRO A 141 2.03 9.16 -9.77
CA PRO A 141 3.31 8.46 -9.99
C PRO A 141 3.87 7.86 -8.70
N SER A 142 4.17 6.56 -8.79
CA SER A 142 4.69 5.74 -7.70
C SER A 142 6.21 5.58 -7.81
N PRO A 143 6.89 4.95 -6.82
CA PRO A 143 8.31 4.62 -6.93
C PRO A 143 8.58 3.82 -8.21
N SER A 144 9.62 4.20 -8.96
CA SER A 144 9.98 3.58 -10.25
C SER A 144 10.51 2.15 -10.15
N CYS A 145 10.71 1.61 -8.94
CA CYS A 145 11.33 0.31 -8.72
C CYS A 145 10.30 -0.82 -8.51
N ASN A 146 10.54 -1.95 -9.20
CA ASN A 146 9.88 -3.23 -8.90
C ASN A 146 10.67 -3.96 -7.79
N GLY A 147 10.02 -4.36 -6.70
CA GLY A 147 10.63 -5.02 -5.53
C GLY A 147 9.61 -5.83 -4.73
N ASP A 148 9.87 -6.14 -3.47
CA ASP A 148 8.83 -6.67 -2.56
C ASP A 148 8.26 -5.52 -1.73
N TRP A 149 6.95 -5.53 -1.52
CA TRP A 149 6.25 -4.45 -0.82
C TRP A 149 5.29 -4.99 0.22
N VAL A 150 5.23 -4.29 1.36
CA VAL A 150 4.12 -4.42 2.30
C VAL A 150 3.25 -3.18 2.12
N VAL A 151 2.01 -3.38 1.69
CA VAL A 151 1.04 -2.29 1.49
C VAL A 151 0.06 -2.29 2.65
N TYR A 152 0.01 -1.19 3.39
CA TYR A 152 -1.00 -0.97 4.41
C TYR A 152 -2.17 -0.21 3.80
N VAL A 153 -3.37 -0.80 3.87
CA VAL A 153 -4.59 -0.20 3.33
C VAL A 153 -5.64 -0.18 4.44
N HIS A 154 -6.31 0.95 4.60
CA HIS A 154 -7.45 1.08 5.49
C HIS A 154 -8.73 1.09 4.66
N LEU A 155 -9.54 0.04 4.77
CA LEU A 155 -10.78 -0.15 4.02
C LEU A 155 -11.96 -0.30 4.98
N LEU A 156 -13.14 0.11 4.52
CA LEU A 156 -14.39 -0.18 5.22
C LEU A 156 -14.72 -1.66 5.09
N LYS A 157 -15.42 -2.22 6.08
CA LYS A 157 -15.79 -3.65 6.11
C LYS A 157 -16.44 -4.14 4.81
N GLY A 158 -17.44 -3.42 4.29
CA GLY A 158 -18.09 -3.79 3.03
C GLY A 158 -17.17 -3.75 1.80
N GLN A 159 -16.12 -2.91 1.81
CA GLN A 159 -15.12 -2.89 0.73
C GLN A 159 -14.24 -4.14 0.79
N VAL A 160 -13.87 -4.58 2.00
CA VAL A 160 -13.11 -5.82 2.20
C VAL A 160 -13.94 -7.01 1.75
N GLU A 161 -15.20 -7.11 2.17
CA GLU A 161 -16.12 -8.19 1.77
C GLU A 161 -16.28 -8.28 0.24
N LEU A 162 -16.38 -7.14 -0.45
CA LEU A 162 -16.42 -7.11 -1.91
C LEU A 162 -15.12 -7.60 -2.54
N ILE A 163 -13.96 -7.18 -2.00
CA ILE A 163 -12.65 -7.61 -2.48
C ILE A 163 -12.47 -9.12 -2.28
N GLU A 164 -12.83 -9.65 -1.12
CA GLU A 164 -12.77 -11.09 -0.85
C GLU A 164 -13.72 -11.88 -1.75
N THR A 165 -14.87 -11.32 -2.11
CA THR A 165 -15.84 -11.99 -2.99
C THR A 165 -15.39 -11.99 -4.45
N GLU A 166 -15.05 -10.82 -5.00
CA GLU A 166 -14.77 -10.69 -6.44
C GLU A 166 -13.31 -10.97 -6.81
N ALA A 167 -12.40 -10.72 -5.86
CA ALA A 167 -10.96 -10.83 -6.07
C ALA A 167 -10.31 -11.92 -5.20
N ALA A 168 -11.07 -12.92 -4.73
CA ALA A 168 -10.55 -14.11 -4.03
C ALA A 168 -9.42 -14.83 -4.78
N HIS A 169 -9.44 -14.80 -6.12
CA HIS A 169 -8.40 -15.39 -6.95
C HIS A 169 -7.06 -14.64 -6.82
N LEU A 170 -7.11 -13.34 -6.52
CA LEU A 170 -5.98 -12.43 -6.39
C LEU A 170 -5.50 -12.34 -4.93
N PHE A 171 -6.41 -12.12 -3.98
CA PHE A 171 -6.11 -11.97 -2.55
C PHE A 171 -6.23 -13.30 -1.84
N ARG A 172 -5.09 -13.90 -1.52
CA ARG A 172 -5.05 -15.13 -0.72
C ARG A 172 -4.78 -14.77 0.74
N PRO A 173 -5.67 -15.09 1.67
CA PRO A 173 -5.42 -14.88 3.09
C PRO A 173 -4.13 -15.58 3.51
N LEU A 174 -3.25 -14.85 4.19
CA LEU A 174 -2.07 -15.43 4.80
C LEU A 174 -2.49 -16.07 6.12
N THR A 175 -2.73 -17.37 6.10
CA THR A 175 -3.02 -18.16 7.30
C THR A 175 -1.73 -18.55 8.01
N PHE A 176 -1.82 -18.93 9.28
CA PHE A 176 -0.68 -19.39 10.08
C PHE A 176 0.03 -20.63 9.46
N ASP A 177 -0.68 -21.38 8.60
CA ASP A 177 -0.15 -22.54 7.89
C ASP A 177 1.07 -22.19 7.01
N TYR A 178 1.12 -20.96 6.49
CA TYR A 178 2.27 -20.48 5.70
C TYR A 178 3.55 -20.38 6.52
N LEU A 179 3.46 -20.10 7.83
CA LEU A 179 4.62 -20.02 8.72
C LEU A 179 5.10 -21.42 9.19
N GLN A 180 4.23 -22.42 9.13
CA GLN A 180 4.60 -23.78 9.54
C GLN A 180 5.44 -24.50 8.48
N HIS A 181 5.35 -24.10 7.20
CA HIS A 181 6.09 -24.72 6.11
C HIS A 181 7.50 -24.12 5.90
N SER A 182 7.83 -22.98 6.51
CA SER A 182 9.17 -22.38 6.41
C SER A 182 10.18 -22.97 7.41
N ASN A 183 9.77 -23.88 8.30
CA ASN A 183 10.64 -24.53 9.30
C ASN A 183 11.12 -25.92 8.85
N LYS A 184 11.02 -26.24 7.56
CA LYS A 184 11.58 -27.46 6.96
C LYS A 184 12.60 -27.09 5.89
N GLU A 185 13.70 -26.49 6.32
CA GLU A 185 15.00 -26.54 5.62
C GLU A 185 16.10 -26.76 6.67
#